data_AF-A0AAD6KZ59-F1
#
_entry.id   AF-A0AAD6KZ59-F1
#
_cell.length_a   1.000
_cell.length_b   1.000
_cell.length_c   1.000
_cell.angle_alpha   90.00
_cell.angle_beta   90.00
_cell.angle_gamma   90.00
#
_symmetry.space_group_name_H-M   'P 1'
#
loop_
_entity.id
_entity.type
_entity.pdbx_description
1 polymer ?
#
loop_
_entity_poly.entity_id
_entity_poly.type
_entity_poly.pdbx_seq_one_letter_code
_entity_poly.pdbx_strand_id
1 'polypeptide(L)'
;MDRMHYTNGEDTNCRLCTRDPETHDHLFFTCRYSLQVWKYIQAKTHSRWPNLSWFSLVEWTSRRYQDTKSINNRIGALILAATVYYIWQERNRRIFQQLSQSVSTVGEAIFQVLRDQLMSNNGLSMADGTRAIWNIP
;
A
#
# COMPACT_ATOMS: atom_id res chain seq x y z
N MET A 1 -15.07 1.69 -10.41
CA MET A 1 -14.94 0.55 -11.35
C MET A 1 -14.60 -0.67 -10.51
N ASP A 2 -15.60 -1.31 -9.91
CA ASP A 2 -15.44 -2.52 -9.12
C ASP A 2 -15.58 -3.75 -10.03
N ARG A 3 -14.46 -4.41 -10.32
CA ARG A 3 -14.42 -5.75 -10.96
C ARG A 3 -13.94 -6.81 -9.97
N MET A 4 -14.38 -6.73 -8.70
CA MET A 4 -14.14 -7.77 -7.70
C MET A 4 -15.23 -8.86 -7.74
N HIS A 5 -15.76 -9.17 -8.92
CA HIS A 5 -16.64 -10.31 -9.13
C HIS A 5 -16.22 -11.04 -10.40
N TYR A 6 -15.33 -12.01 -10.25
CA TYR A 6 -15.22 -13.08 -11.24
C TYR A 6 -16.27 -14.13 -10.85
N THR A 7 -17.44 -14.07 -11.50
CA THR A 7 -18.49 -15.07 -11.34
C THR A 7 -18.32 -16.10 -12.46
N ASN A 8 -17.94 -17.32 -12.07
CA ASN A 8 -18.26 -18.60 -12.73
C ASN A 8 -17.57 -19.75 -11.98
N GLY A 9 -18.15 -20.19 -10.86
CA GLY A 9 -17.84 -21.49 -10.23
C GLY A 9 -16.44 -21.73 -9.65
N GLU A 10 -15.52 -20.76 -9.72
CA GLU A 10 -14.14 -20.91 -9.23
C GLU A 10 -13.91 -20.39 -7.80
N ASP A 11 -12.86 -20.95 -7.18
CA ASP A 11 -12.37 -20.67 -5.84
C ASP A 11 -12.43 -19.17 -5.48
N THR A 12 -13.29 -18.83 -4.53
CA THR A 12 -13.48 -17.47 -4.01
C THR A 12 -12.31 -17.02 -3.14
N ASN A 13 -11.32 -17.88 -2.91
CA ASN A 13 -10.18 -17.56 -2.08
C ASN A 13 -9.31 -16.46 -2.69
N CYS A 14 -8.80 -15.60 -1.81
CA CYS A 14 -7.88 -14.54 -2.17
C CYS A 14 -6.63 -15.09 -2.84
N ARG A 15 -6.29 -14.55 -4.01
CA ARG A 15 -5.15 -15.04 -4.81
C ARG A 15 -3.79 -14.71 -4.19
N LEU A 16 -3.76 -13.89 -3.16
CA LEU A 16 -2.54 -13.58 -2.41
C LEU A 16 -2.22 -14.60 -1.31
N CYS A 17 -3.22 -15.07 -0.56
CA CYS A 17 -3.02 -16.01 0.56
C CYS A 17 -3.51 -17.44 0.27
N THR A 18 -4.40 -17.59 -0.72
CA THR A 18 -5.07 -18.84 -1.12
C THR A 18 -5.73 -19.58 0.05
N ARG A 19 -6.27 -18.86 1.03
CA ARG A 19 -6.81 -19.42 2.28
C ARG A 19 -8.20 -18.92 2.63
N ASP A 20 -8.40 -17.61 2.58
CA ASP A 20 -9.63 -16.95 2.99
C ASP A 20 -10.34 -16.35 1.77
N PRO A 21 -11.68 -16.19 1.80
CA PRO A 21 -12.42 -15.53 0.73
C PRO A 21 -11.91 -14.12 0.43
N GLU A 22 -11.84 -13.78 -0.86
CA GLU A 22 -11.42 -12.45 -1.30
C GLU A 22 -12.52 -11.42 -1.05
N THR A 23 -12.20 -10.40 -0.26
CA THR A 23 -12.99 -9.18 -0.06
C THR A 23 -12.05 -7.98 -0.09
N HIS A 24 -12.56 -6.75 -0.22
CA HIS A 24 -11.71 -5.55 -0.13
C HIS A 24 -10.94 -5.48 1.20
N ASP A 25 -11.63 -5.73 2.31
CA ASP A 25 -11.00 -5.74 3.65
C ASP A 25 -9.92 -6.81 3.75
N HIS A 26 -10.20 -8.01 3.22
CA HIS A 26 -9.21 -9.06 3.19
C HIS A 26 -8.03 -8.71 2.31
N LEU A 27 -8.27 -8.40 1.04
CA LEU A 27 -7.23 -8.13 0.05
C LEU A 27 -6.24 -7.07 0.54
N PHE A 28 -6.73 -5.98 1.14
CA PHE A 28 -5.87 -4.85 1.50
C PHE A 28 -5.38 -4.86 2.95
N PHE A 29 -6.13 -5.42 3.91
CA PHE A 29 -5.79 -5.24 5.34
C PHE A 29 -5.70 -6.51 6.17
N THR A 30 -6.48 -7.56 5.89
CA THR A 30 -6.44 -8.77 6.74
C THR A 30 -5.74 -9.97 6.09
N CYS A 31 -5.47 -9.91 4.79
CA CYS A 31 -4.69 -10.91 4.08
C CYS A 31 -3.28 -11.00 4.67
N ARG A 32 -2.84 -12.22 4.98
CA ARG A 32 -1.51 -12.48 5.54
C ARG A 32 -0.37 -11.93 4.66
N TYR A 33 -0.52 -11.96 3.33
CA TYR A 33 0.47 -11.39 2.43
C TYR A 33 0.49 -9.86 2.53
N SER A 34 -0.68 -9.23 2.41
CA SER A 34 -0.84 -7.77 2.48
C SER A 34 -0.39 -7.20 3.82
N LEU A 35 -0.71 -7.87 4.93
CA LEU A 35 -0.22 -7.52 6.27
C LEU A 35 1.31 -7.50 6.35
N GLN A 36 1.98 -8.44 5.69
CA GLN A 36 3.44 -8.46 5.67
C GLN A 36 4.01 -7.32 4.81
N VAL A 37 3.35 -6.96 3.70
CA VAL A 37 3.72 -5.77 2.90
C VAL A 37 3.58 -4.51 3.76
N TRP A 38 2.43 -4.33 4.44
CA TRP A 38 2.23 -3.21 5.36
C TRP A 38 3.29 -3.16 6.47
N LYS A 39 3.65 -4.30 7.07
CA LYS A 39 4.71 -4.36 8.09
C LYS A 39 6.07 -3.97 7.54
N TYR A 40 6.40 -4.43 6.33
CA TYR A 40 7.63 -4.08 5.65
C TYR A 40 7.73 -2.57 5.44
N ILE A 41 6.66 -1.94 4.91
CA ILE A 41 6.62 -0.49 4.68
C ILE A 41 6.64 0.31 5.99
N GLN A 42 5.92 -0.13 7.02
CA GLN A 42 5.96 0.49 8.35
C GLN A 42 7.36 0.51 8.94
N ALA A 43 8.06 -0.63 8.88
CA ALA A 43 9.43 -0.73 9.35
C ALA A 43 10.37 0.22 8.57
N LYS A 44 10.23 0.27 7.25
CA LYS A 44 11.14 1.06 6.39
C LYS A 44 10.88 2.57 6.44
N THR A 45 9.64 2.98 6.70
CA THR A 45 9.23 4.39 6.73
C THR A 45 9.10 4.94 8.15
N HIS A 46 9.36 4.12 9.18
CA HIS A 46 9.10 4.45 10.58
C HIS A 46 7.68 4.99 10.85
N SER A 47 6.71 4.55 10.05
CA SER A 47 5.32 4.95 10.15
C SER A 47 4.49 3.90 10.89
N ARG A 48 3.36 4.33 11.48
CA ARG A 48 2.34 3.43 12.05
C ARG A 48 1.08 3.56 11.24
N TRP A 49 0.63 2.45 10.66
CA TRP A 49 -0.61 2.41 9.90
C TRP A 49 -1.73 1.86 10.77
N PRO A 50 -2.88 2.54 10.84
CA PRO A 50 -3.99 2.07 11.64
C PRO A 50 -4.61 0.84 10.98
N ASN A 51 -4.95 -0.16 11.78
CA ASN A 51 -5.65 -1.36 11.31
C ASN A 51 -7.16 -1.02 11.19
N LEU A 52 -7.55 -0.42 10.08
CA LEU A 52 -8.93 0.00 9.79
C LEU A 52 -9.52 -0.89 8.69
N SER A 53 -10.85 -1.02 8.69
CA SER A 53 -11.56 -1.54 7.52
C SER A 53 -11.32 -0.61 6.32
N TRP A 54 -11.53 -1.13 5.10
CA TRP A 54 -11.42 -0.37 3.87
C TRP A 54 -12.24 0.91 3.91
N PHE A 55 -13.50 0.83 4.32
CA PHE A 55 -14.36 2.00 4.41
C PHE A 55 -13.83 3.03 5.42
N SER A 56 -13.47 2.59 6.63
CA SER A 56 -12.93 3.46 7.66
C SER A 56 -11.57 4.05 7.28
N LEU A 57 -10.76 3.34 6.49
CA LEU A 57 -9.51 3.86 5.98
C LEU A 57 -9.75 4.94 4.91
N VAL A 58 -10.65 4.71 3.95
CA VAL A 58 -10.98 5.72 2.94
C VAL A 58 -11.53 6.98 3.61
N GLU A 59 -12.40 6.82 4.61
CA GLU A 59 -12.89 7.94 5.41
C GLU A 59 -11.75 8.62 6.19
N TRP A 60 -10.91 7.85 6.89
CA TRP A 60 -9.79 8.38 7.67
C TRP A 60 -8.81 9.17 6.79
N THR A 61 -8.48 8.66 5.61
CA THR A 61 -7.55 9.29 4.67
C THR A 61 -8.12 10.56 4.06
N SER A 62 -9.41 10.53 3.69
CA SER A 62 -10.11 11.71 3.20
C SER A 62 -10.23 12.83 4.23
N ARG A 63 -10.19 12.52 5.53
CA ARG A 63 -10.15 13.51 6.63
C ARG A 63 -8.74 13.94 7.01
N ARG A 64 -7.80 12.98 7.09
CA ARG A 64 -6.44 13.20 7.59
C ARG A 64 -5.54 13.96 6.61
N TYR A 65 -5.80 13.83 5.32
CA TYR A 65 -4.95 14.38 4.26
C TYR A 65 -5.58 15.56 3.50
N GLN A 66 -6.60 16.21 4.08
CA GLN A 66 -7.22 17.41 3.51
C GLN A 66 -6.25 18.59 3.41
N ASP A 67 -5.35 18.71 4.39
CA ASP A 67 -4.31 19.72 4.36
C ASP A 67 -3.12 19.23 3.52
N THR A 68 -3.08 19.69 2.27
CA THR A 68 -2.03 19.40 1.29
C THR A 68 -0.72 20.14 1.57
N LYS A 69 -0.71 21.11 2.51
CA LYS A 69 0.51 21.85 2.87
C LYS A 69 1.40 21.08 3.84
N SER A 70 0.83 20.11 4.56
CA SER A 70 1.60 19.26 5.47
C SER A 70 2.32 18.14 4.71
N ILE A 71 3.66 18.19 4.70
CA ILE A 71 4.51 17.14 4.12
C ILE A 71 4.23 15.76 4.70
N ASN A 72 3.98 15.67 6.01
CA ASN A 72 3.68 14.41 6.69
C ASN A 72 2.33 13.82 6.23
N ASN A 73 1.34 14.68 5.99
CA ASN A 73 0.06 14.27 5.42
C ASN A 73 0.25 13.74 3.99
N ARG A 74 1.04 14.44 3.17
CA ARG A 74 1.32 14.03 1.80
C ARG A 74 2.09 12.70 1.73
N ILE A 75 3.11 12.53 2.57
CA ILE A 75 3.84 11.25 2.70
C ILE A 75 2.88 10.13 3.08
N GLY A 76 2.01 10.36 4.06
CA GLY A 76 0.99 9.38 4.45
C GLY A 76 0.09 9.00 3.27
N ALA A 77 -0.49 9.99 2.57
CA ALA A 77 -1.34 9.74 1.41
C ALA A 77 -0.61 8.93 0.30
N LEU A 78 0.65 9.25 0.04
CA LEU A 78 1.48 8.53 -0.93
C LEU A 78 1.73 7.09 -0.51
N ILE A 79 2.14 6.84 0.74
CA ILE A 79 2.36 5.49 1.26
C ILE A 79 1.10 4.64 1.10
N LEU A 80 -0.06 5.19 1.46
CA LEU A 80 -1.32 4.49 1.30
C LEU A 80 -1.58 4.12 -0.16
N ALA A 81 -1.58 5.13 -1.04
CA ALA A 81 -1.92 4.96 -2.44
C ALA A 81 -0.98 3.94 -3.12
N ALA A 82 0.32 4.07 -2.89
CA ALA A 82 1.31 3.14 -3.43
C ALA A 82 1.09 1.72 -2.90
N THR A 83 0.93 1.55 -1.58
CA THR A 83 0.79 0.21 -0.98
C THR A 83 -0.47 -0.51 -1.49
N VAL A 84 -1.61 0.18 -1.52
CA VAL A 84 -2.87 -0.37 -2.05
C VAL A 84 -2.72 -0.74 -3.53
N TYR A 85 -2.11 0.14 -4.32
CA TYR A 85 -1.90 -0.10 -5.75
C TYR A 85 -1.03 -1.33 -6.01
N TYR A 86 0.12 -1.45 -5.32
CA TYR A 86 1.03 -2.57 -5.52
C TYR A 86 0.48 -3.90 -5.02
N ILE A 87 -0.32 -3.90 -3.94
CA ILE A 87 -1.06 -5.10 -3.51
C ILE A 87 -2.05 -5.54 -4.59
N TRP A 88 -2.83 -4.60 -5.13
CA TRP A 88 -3.76 -4.90 -6.23
C TRP A 88 -3.04 -5.38 -7.49
N GLN A 89 -1.91 -4.75 -7.82
CA GLN A 89 -1.07 -5.13 -8.97
C GLN A 89 -0.55 -6.55 -8.81
N GLU A 90 -0.01 -6.93 -7.65
CA GLU A 90 0.48 -8.28 -7.38
C GLU A 90 -0.66 -9.31 -7.44
N ARG A 91 -1.85 -8.98 -6.91
CA ARG A 91 -3.04 -9.85 -7.03
C ARG A 91 -3.39 -10.11 -8.49
N ASN A 92 -3.38 -9.08 -9.32
CA ASN A 92 -3.63 -9.23 -10.76
C ASN A 92 -2.51 -10.01 -11.46
N ARG A 93 -1.26 -9.81 -11.06
CA ARG A 93 -0.12 -10.56 -11.60
C ARG A 93 -0.26 -12.06 -11.37
N ARG A 94 -0.70 -12.46 -10.18
CA ARG A 94 -0.99 -13.87 -9.87
C ARG A 94 -2.14 -14.45 -10.68
N ILE A 95 -3.17 -13.64 -10.97
CA ILE A 95 -4.34 -14.08 -11.75
C ILE A 95 -4.02 -14.21 -13.23
N PHE A 96 -3.44 -13.17 -13.83
CA PHE A 96 -3.32 -13.07 -15.27
C PHE A 96 -1.98 -13.59 -15.80
N GLN A 97 -0.94 -13.63 -14.97
CA GLN A 97 0.41 -14.05 -15.37
C GLN A 97 0.86 -15.31 -14.62
N GLN A 98 0.13 -15.75 -13.59
CA GLN A 98 0.51 -16.87 -12.73
C GLN A 98 1.90 -16.70 -12.08
N LEU A 99 2.35 -15.45 -11.93
CA LEU A 99 3.61 -15.10 -11.28
C LEU A 99 3.35 -14.55 -9.89
N SER A 100 4.18 -14.96 -8.93
CA SER A 100 4.13 -14.48 -7.54
C SER A 100 5.45 -13.81 -7.15
N GLN A 101 5.35 -12.73 -6.38
CA GLN A 101 6.48 -11.93 -5.91
C GLN A 101 6.52 -12.04 -4.39
N SER A 102 7.74 -12.06 -3.85
CA SER A 102 7.92 -12.02 -2.41
C SER A 102 7.45 -10.67 -1.85
N VAL A 103 7.10 -10.68 -0.57
CA VAL A 103 6.76 -9.45 0.17
C VAL A 103 7.89 -8.42 0.08
N SER A 104 9.15 -8.86 0.15
CA SER A 104 10.30 -7.97 0.08
C SER A 104 10.45 -7.30 -1.28
N THR A 105 10.20 -8.02 -2.38
CA THR A 105 10.26 -7.42 -3.73
C THR A 105 9.17 -6.36 -3.92
N VAL A 106 7.93 -6.65 -3.50
CA VAL A 106 6.84 -5.67 -3.59
C VAL A 106 7.10 -4.48 -2.66
N GLY A 107 7.53 -4.75 -1.43
CA GLY A 107 7.85 -3.72 -0.44
C GLY A 107 8.99 -2.81 -0.87
N GLU A 108 10.03 -3.35 -1.51
CA GLU A 108 11.12 -2.55 -2.07
C GLU A 108 10.64 -1.66 -3.21
N ALA A 109 9.84 -2.20 -4.14
CA ALA A 109 9.28 -1.44 -5.25
C ALA A 109 8.41 -0.26 -4.78
N ILE A 110 7.55 -0.49 -3.78
CA ILE A 110 6.74 0.56 -3.15
C ILE A 110 7.66 1.64 -2.56
N PHE A 111 8.68 1.27 -1.79
CA PHE A 111 9.58 2.23 -1.17
C PHE A 111 10.33 3.09 -2.19
N GLN A 112 10.81 2.48 -3.28
CA GLN A 112 11.52 3.22 -4.33
C GLN A 112 10.60 4.23 -5.02
N VAL A 113 9.37 3.83 -5.38
CA VAL A 113 8.39 4.78 -5.96
C VAL A 113 8.09 5.94 -5.01
N LEU A 114 7.95 5.66 -3.71
CA LEU A 114 7.71 6.71 -2.72
C LEU A 114 8.90 7.66 -2.60
N ARG A 115 10.12 7.13 -2.56
CA ARG A 115 11.36 7.91 -2.55
C ARG A 115 11.45 8.81 -3.78
N ASP A 116 11.20 8.27 -4.97
CA ASP A 116 11.27 9.02 -6.23
C ASP A 116 10.22 10.14 -6.29
N GLN A 117 9.01 9.88 -5.78
CA GLN A 117 7.95 10.89 -5.66
C GLN A 117 8.30 12.02 -4.69
N LEU A 118 9.03 11.72 -3.62
CA LEU A 118 9.52 12.72 -2.67
C LEU A 118 10.68 13.53 -3.25
N MET A 119 11.60 12.88 -3.96
CA MET A 119 12.73 13.53 -4.63
C MET A 119 12.29 14.47 -5.77
N SER A 120 11.26 14.09 -6.52
CA SER A 120 10.76 14.89 -7.65
C SER A 120 9.91 16.09 -7.21
N ASN A 121 9.34 16.08 -6.01
CA ASN A 121 8.58 17.21 -5.46
C ASN A 121 9.49 18.18 -4.70
N ASN A 122 10.33 18.92 -5.45
CA ASN A 122 11.28 19.94 -4.97
C ASN A 122 10.68 21.13 -4.17
N GLY A 123 9.36 21.19 -3.98
CA GLY A 123 8.67 22.30 -3.34
C GLY A 123 8.45 22.16 -1.82
N LEU A 124 8.84 21.04 -1.21
CA LEU A 124 8.56 20.76 0.21
C LEU A 124 9.86 20.65 1.00
N SER A 125 10.08 21.60 1.90
CA SER A 125 11.16 21.51 2.89
C SER A 125 10.88 20.32 3.81
N MET A 126 11.76 19.32 3.79
CA MET A 126 11.73 18.15 4.67
C MET A 126 12.71 18.36 5.81
N ALA A 127 12.28 18.03 7.04
CA ALA A 127 13.19 17.96 8.18
C ALA A 127 14.27 16.89 7.96
N ASP A 128 15.46 17.09 8.53
CA ASP A 128 16.61 16.20 8.35
C ASP A 128 16.31 14.75 8.76
N GLY A 129 15.54 14.56 9.83
CA GLY A 129 15.09 13.23 10.26
C GLY A 129 14.23 12.51 9.22
N THR A 130 13.39 13.25 8.48
CA THR A 130 12.60 12.69 7.37
C THR A 130 13.50 12.33 6.20
N ARG A 131 14.47 13.18 5.84
CA ARG A 131 15.43 12.90 4.76
C ARG A 131 16.24 11.63 5.03
N ALA A 132 16.69 11.44 6.28
CA ALA A 132 17.41 10.25 6.70
C ALA A 132 16.58 8.96 6.53
N ILE A 133 15.30 8.95 6.93
CA ILE A 133 14.39 7.81 6.76
C ILE A 133 14.27 7.41 5.28
N TRP A 134 14.16 8.40 4.40
CA TRP A 134 14.01 8.18 2.96
C TRP A 134 15.35 8.02 2.23
N ASN A 135 16.48 8.04 2.94
CA ASN A 135 17.84 8.04 2.40
C ASN A 135 18.08 9.16 1.35
N ILE A 136 17.40 10.30 1.48
CA ILE A 136 17.45 11.42 0.54
C ILE A 136 18.70 12.27 0.85
N PRO A 137 19.61 12.50 -0.13
CA PRO A 137 20.77 13.38 0.06
C PRO A 137 20.34 14.82 0.33
#